data_AF-A4S3M3-F1
#
_entry.id   AF-A4S3M3-F1
#
_cell.length_a   1.000
_cell.length_b   1.000
_cell.length_c   1.000
_cell.angle_alpha   90.00
_cell.angle_beta   90.00
_cell.angle_gamma   90.00
#
_symmetry.space_group_name_H-M   'P 1'
#
loop_
_entity.id
_entity.type
_entity.pdbx_description
1 polymer ?
#
loop_
_entity_poly.entity_id
_entity_poly.type
_entity_poly.pdbx_seq_one_letter_code
_entity_poly.pdbx_strand_id
1 'polypeptide(L)' 'MECRFITAEEVERTLVDGKVDARHSTPNARPCPKIALNMGRVRAVWADCADSTRLVTAIDAETNHPCGPC' A
#
# COMPACT_ATOMS: atom_id res chain seq x y z
N MET A 1 -1.88 -13.60 -2.27
CA MET A 1 -1.22 -13.01 -1.09
C MET A 1 -0.06 -13.88 -0.57
N GLU A 2 0.16 -15.08 -1.09
CA GLU A 2 1.16 -16.03 -0.54
C GLU A 2 2.63 -15.73 -0.90
N CYS A 3 2.89 -14.88 -1.90
CA CYS A 3 4.26 -14.56 -2.31
C CYS A 3 4.85 -13.30 -1.66
N ARG A 4 4.08 -12.68 -0.76
CA ARG A 4 4.50 -11.47 -0.04
C ARG A 4 4.55 -11.83 1.44
N PHE A 5 5.72 -11.70 2.08
CA PHE A 5 5.91 -11.98 3.51
C PHE A 5 5.34 -10.88 4.42
N ILE A 6 4.38 -10.12 3.91
CA ILE A 6 3.66 -9.06 4.62
C ILE A 6 2.22 -9.53 4.85
N THR A 7 1.77 -9.38 6.08
CA THR A 7 0.44 -9.80 6.52
C THR A 7 -0.60 -8.73 6.21
N ALA A 8 -1.87 -9.11 6.15
CA ALA A 8 -2.98 -8.16 6.01
C ALA A 8 -2.99 -7.13 7.16
N GLU A 9 -2.68 -7.59 8.37
CA GLU A 9 -2.56 -6.72 9.56
C GLU A 9 -1.46 -5.66 9.39
N GLU A 10 -0.26 -6.05 8.94
CA GLU A 10 0.81 -5.08 8.66
C GLU A 10 0.40 -4.06 7.59
N VAL A 11 -0.35 -4.48 6.58
CA VAL A 11 -0.86 -3.58 5.53
C VAL A 11 -1.89 -2.62 6.10
N GLU A 12 -2.88 -3.09 6.86
CA GLU A 12 -3.91 -2.24 7.46
C GLU A 12 -3.34 -1.26 8.47
N ARG A 13 -2.34 -1.67 9.24
CA ARG A 13 -1.63 -0.79 10.18
C ARG A 13 -0.96 0.41 9.51
N THR A 14 -0.67 0.35 8.21
CA THR A 14 -0.19 1.53 7.47
C THR A 14 -1.18 2.70 7.50
N LEU A 15 -2.48 2.46 7.67
CA LEU A 15 -3.49 3.53 7.79
C LEU A 15 -3.35 4.33 9.09
N VAL A 16 -2.77 3.73 10.14
CA VAL A 16 -2.62 4.34 11.47
C VAL A 16 -1.20 4.86 11.67
N ASP A 17 -0.20 4.02 11.41
CA ASP A 17 1.21 4.29 11.73
C ASP A 17 2.04 4.67 10.48
N GLY A 18 1.46 4.55 9.29
CA GLY A 18 2.17 4.73 8.03
C GLY A 18 2.47 6.19 7.72
N LYS A 19 3.66 6.42 7.14
CA LYS A 19 4.09 7.74 6.68
C LYS A 19 3.77 7.91 5.20
N VAL A 20 3.17 9.05 4.85
CA VAL A 20 2.83 9.39 3.46
C VAL A 20 4.08 9.46 2.60
N ASP A 21 4.05 8.73 1.49
CA ASP A 21 5.06 8.77 0.43
C ASP A 21 4.55 9.61 -0.74
N ALA A 22 4.87 10.90 -0.73
CA ALA A 22 4.39 11.84 -1.74
C ALA A 22 4.85 11.49 -3.17
N ARG A 23 5.98 10.80 -3.31
CA ARG A 23 6.53 10.40 -4.62
C ARG A 23 5.71 9.29 -5.26
N HIS A 24 5.17 8.37 -4.46
CA HIS A 24 4.36 7.24 -4.92
C HIS A 24 2.84 7.47 -4.76
N SER A 25 2.45 8.57 -4.12
CA SER A 25 1.07 9.01 -4.04
C SER A 25 0.65 9.71 -5.34
N THR A 26 -0.61 9.58 -5.69
CA THR A 26 -1.23 10.30 -6.80
C THR A 26 -2.53 10.94 -6.31
N PRO A 27 -2.45 12.07 -5.58
CA PRO A 27 -3.62 12.71 -4.98
C PRO A 27 -4.67 13.17 -6.00
N ASN A 28 -4.26 13.45 -7.24
CA ASN A 28 -5.13 13.88 -8.32
C ASN A 28 -5.63 12.73 -9.21
N ALA A 29 -5.41 11.47 -8.80
CA ALA A 29 -5.88 10.32 -9.57
C ALA A 29 -7.42 10.29 -9.63
N ARG A 30 -7.95 9.84 -10.76
CA ARG A 30 -9.39 9.55 -10.95
C ARG A 30 -9.58 8.02 -10.98
N PRO A 31 -10.69 7.47 -10.46
CA PRO A 31 -11.84 8.16 -9.86
C PRO A 31 -11.62 8.67 -8.44
N CYS A 32 -10.60 8.17 -7.72
CA CYS A 32 -10.24 8.63 -6.39
C CYS A 32 -8.73 8.90 -6.26
N PRO A 33 -8.34 9.84 -5.39
CA PRO A 33 -6.98 10.02 -4.92
C PRO A 33 -6.34 8.70 -4.50
N LYS A 34 -5.07 8.52 -4.83
CA LYS A 34 -4.26 7.40 -4.34
C LYS A 34 -3.19 7.91 -3.40
N ILE A 35 -3.12 7.34 -2.20
CA ILE A 35 -2.15 7.71 -1.17
C ILE A 35 -1.29 6.49 -0.87
N ALA A 36 0.02 6.65 -1.00
CA ALA A 36 1.00 5.64 -0.62
C ALA A 36 1.43 5.89 0.83
N LEU A 37 1.31 4.87 1.68
CA LEU A 37 1.70 4.87 3.08
C LEU A 37 2.81 3.84 3.29
N ASN A 38 3.94 4.28 3.85
CA ASN A 38 5.08 3.45 4.19
C ASN A 38 5.15 3.22 5.70
N MET A 39 5.22 1.96 6.13
CA MET A 39 5.42 1.55 7.52
C MET A 39 6.48 0.45 7.58
N GLY A 40 7.68 0.80 8.02
CA GLY A 40 8.83 -0.11 7.98
C GLY A 40 9.06 -0.63 6.57
N ARG A 41 9.01 -1.96 6.41
CA ARG A 41 9.13 -2.64 5.11
C ARG A 41 7.86 -2.60 4.25
N VAL A 42 6.71 -2.20 4.78
CA VAL A 42 5.45 -2.25 4.02
C VAL A 42 5.17 -0.91 3.35
N ARG A 43 4.87 -0.94 2.06
CA ARG A 43 4.25 0.18 1.33
C ARG A 43 2.86 -0.23 0.87
N ALA A 44 1.83 0.43 1.39
CA ALA A 44 0.46 0.23 0.95
C ALA A 44 -0.02 1.45 0.16
N VAL A 45 -0.61 1.21 -1.00
CA VAL A 45 -1.28 2.23 -1.80
C VAL A 45 -2.77 2.08 -1.58
N TRP A 46 -3.37 3.10 -0.98
CA TRP A 46 -4.78 3.19 -0.69
C TRP A 46 -5.46 4.13 -1.67
N ALA A 47 -6.61 3.73 -2.20
CA ALA A 47 -7.51 4.62 -2.91
C ALA A 47 -8.48 5.21 -1.90
N ASP A 48 -8.44 6.52 -1.73
CA ASP A 48 -9.30 7.26 -0.81
C ASP A 48 -10.49 7.82 -1.61
N CYS A 49 -11.58 7.06 -1.65
CA CYS A 49 -12.79 7.42 -2.38
C CYS A 49 -13.86 7.90 -1.39
N ALA A 50 -14.78 8.77 -1.83
CA ALA A 50 -15.75 9.45 -0.95
C ALA A 50 -16.50 8.50 0.02
N ASP A 51 -16.84 7.30 -0.44
CA ASP A 51 -17.63 6.34 0.34
C ASP A 51 -16.79 5.16 0.89
N SER A 52 -15.51 5.05 0.53
CA SER A 52 -14.68 3.92 0.95
C SER A 52 -13.19 4.15 0.69
N THR A 53 -12.35 3.71 1.64
CA THR A 53 -10.92 3.54 1.43
C THR A 53 -10.64 2.10 0.99
N ARG A 54 -9.91 1.91 -0.11
CA ARG A 54 -9.64 0.58 -0.68
C ARG A 54 -8.16 0.34 -0.85
N LEU A 55 -7.69 -0.84 -0.47
CA LEU A 55 -6.32 -1.25 -0.76
C LEU A 55 -6.17 -1.51 -2.27
N VAL A 56 -5.31 -0.75 -2.93
CA VAL A 56 -4.98 -0.94 -4.34
C VAL A 56 -3.82 -1.90 -4.48
N THR A 57 -2.75 -1.64 -3.73
CA THR A 57 -1.51 -2.42 -3.82
C THR A 57 -0.81 -2.44 -2.47
N ALA A 58 -0.27 -3.59 -2.07
CA ALA A 58 0.66 -3.71 -0.95
C ALA A 58 2.00 -4.26 -1.44
N ILE A 59 3.11 -3.60 -1.08
CA ILE A 59 4.46 -3.90 -1.54
C ILE A 59 5.33 -4.13 -0.31
N ASP A 60 6.12 -5.20 -0.32
CA ASP A 60 7.26 -5.34 0.57
C ASP A 60 8.44 -4.57 -0.05
N ALA A 61 8.77 -3.43 0.52
CA ALA A 61 9.73 -2.46 0.01
C ALA A 61 11.19 -2.80 0.40
N GLU A 62 11.41 -3.67 1.38
CA GLU A 62 12.77 -4.15 1.73
C GLU A 62 13.10 -5.40 0.94
N THR A 63 12.20 -6.37 0.99
CA THR A 63 12.37 -7.65 0.32
C THR A 63 11.75 -7.53 -1.06
N ASN A 64 12.55 -7.02 -2.01
CA ASN A 64 12.24 -6.96 -3.44
C ASN A 64 12.19 -8.38 -4.04
N HIS A 65 11.45 -9.30 -3.40
CA HIS A 65 11.39 -10.69 -3.77
C HIS A 65 10.61 -10.82 -5.08
N PRO A 66 11.25 -11.34 -6.15
CA PRO A 66 10.51 -11.70 -7.35
C PRO A 66 9.48 -12.73 -6.94
N CYS A 67 8.21 -12.45 -7.21
CA CYS A 67 7.19 -13.44 -6.98
C CYS A 67 7.52 -14.66 -7.85
N GLY A 68 7.67 -15.85 -7.24
CA GLY A 68 7.76 -17.10 -7.99
C GLY A 68 6.49 -17.31 -8.83
N PRO A 69 6.54 -18.15 -9.88
CA PRO A 69 5.38 -18.36 -10.76
C PRO A 69 4.18 -18.84 -9.94
N CYS A 70 3.08 -18.12 -10.08
CA CYS A 70 1.78 -18.41 -9.47
C CYS A 70 1.03 -19.50 -10.22
#